data_AF-A0A6I4XWX9-F1
#
_entry.id   AF-A0A6I4XWX9-F1
#
_cell.length_a   1.000
_cell.length_b   1.000
_cell.length_c   1.000
_cell.angle_alpha   90.00
_cell.angle_beta   90.00
_cell.angle_gamma   90.00
#
_symmetry.space_group_name_H-M   'P 1'
#
loop_
_entity.id
_entity.type
_entity.pdbx_description
1 polymer ?
#
loop_
_entity_poly.entity_id
_entity_poly.type
_entity_poly.pdbx_seq_one_letter_code
_entity_poly.pdbx_strand_id
1 'polypeptide(L)'
;KRVAILLDTKGPEIRTNDMENGAITMKIGDSVRISMTEVLGTNEKFSITYPELINDVNVGSHILLDDGLIDLEVTDIDRDANEIVTVVKNEGVLKNKKGVNVPGVSVNLPGITEKDANDIRFGIGQGIDFIAASFVRR
;
A
#
# COMPACT_ATOMS: atom_id res chain seq x y z
N LYS A 1 -33.74 19.86 13.78
CA LYS A 1 -32.38 20.30 13.35
C LYS A 1 -32.11 19.68 11.99
N ARG A 2 -31.42 20.36 11.07
CA ARG A 2 -30.97 19.76 9.79
C ARG A 2 -29.64 19.07 10.04
N VAL A 3 -29.53 17.79 9.69
CA VAL A 3 -28.33 16.96 9.84
C VAL A 3 -28.12 16.25 8.53
N ALA A 4 -26.91 16.34 7.97
CA ALA A 4 -26.55 15.68 6.74
C ALA A 4 -25.82 14.36 7.02
N ILE A 5 -25.87 13.43 6.06
CA ILE A 5 -25.18 12.15 6.08
C ILE A 5 -24.08 12.17 5.03
N LEU A 6 -22.85 11.87 5.46
CA LEU A 6 -21.68 11.74 4.60
C LEU A 6 -21.26 10.27 4.56
N LEU A 7 -21.09 9.74 3.34
CA LEU A 7 -20.45 8.46 3.09
C LEU A 7 -18.99 8.71 2.72
N ASP A 8 -18.07 8.10 3.45
CA ASP A 8 -16.64 8.15 3.15
C ASP A 8 -16.21 6.84 2.48
N THR A 9 -15.73 6.92 1.25
CA THR A 9 -15.25 5.76 0.51
C THR A 9 -13.91 5.30 1.06
N LYS A 10 -13.62 4.00 0.95
CA LYS A 10 -12.32 3.48 1.38
C LYS A 10 -11.20 3.91 0.43
N GLY A 11 -11.51 3.90 -0.87
CA GLY A 11 -10.59 4.25 -1.93
C GLY A 11 -9.53 3.17 -2.21
N PRO A 12 -8.76 3.35 -3.29
CA PRO A 12 -7.66 2.47 -3.66
C PRO A 12 -6.46 2.66 -2.72
N GLU A 13 -5.96 1.58 -2.14
CA GLU A 13 -4.77 1.60 -1.29
C GLU A 13 -3.84 0.42 -1.61
N ILE A 14 -2.54 0.61 -1.41
CA ILE A 14 -1.57 -0.48 -1.45
C ILE A 14 -1.37 -0.98 -0.02
N ARG A 15 -1.46 -2.29 0.20
CA ARG A 15 -1.18 -2.90 1.49
C ARG A 15 -0.15 -4.02 1.36
N THR A 16 0.52 -4.35 2.46
CA THR A 16 1.28 -5.59 2.60
C THR A 16 0.35 -6.79 2.73
N ASN A 17 0.82 -7.99 2.38
CA ASN A 17 0.11 -9.23 2.70
C ASN A 17 0.45 -9.71 4.12
N ASP A 18 0.13 -10.96 4.43
CA ASP A 18 0.37 -11.53 5.75
C ASP A 18 1.86 -11.82 6.00
N MET A 19 2.29 -11.55 7.22
CA MET A 19 3.64 -11.80 7.71
C MET A 19 3.68 -13.10 8.50
N GLU A 20 4.81 -13.79 8.47
CA GLU A 20 5.07 -14.94 9.33
C GLU A 20 4.90 -14.52 10.80
N ASN A 21 4.20 -15.36 11.59
CA ASN A 21 3.85 -15.09 12.98
C ASN A 21 3.04 -13.79 13.22
N GLY A 22 2.50 -13.17 12.16
CA GLY A 22 1.69 -11.95 12.21
C GLY A 22 2.49 -10.64 12.27
N ALA A 23 3.82 -10.72 12.41
CA ALA A 23 4.72 -9.58 12.40
C ALA A 23 6.18 -9.97 12.18
N ILE A 24 6.93 -9.12 11.49
CA ILE A 24 8.38 -9.24 11.32
C ILE A 24 9.07 -7.97 11.83
N THR A 25 10.30 -8.11 12.33
CA THR A 25 11.11 -6.98 12.83
C THR A 25 12.17 -6.64 11.81
N MET A 26 12.22 -5.40 11.34
CA MET A 26 13.22 -4.91 10.39
C MET A 26 14.25 -4.04 11.12
N LYS A 27 15.53 -4.25 10.83
CA LYS A 27 16.63 -3.43 11.37
C LYS A 27 17.24 -2.58 10.27
N ILE A 28 17.84 -1.46 10.69
CA ILE A 28 18.54 -0.54 9.78
C ILE A 28 19.64 -1.28 9.03
N GLY A 29 19.65 -1.14 7.71
CA GLY A 29 20.64 -1.77 6.83
C GLY A 29 20.27 -3.18 6.36
N ASP A 30 19.20 -3.78 6.86
CA ASP A 30 18.71 -5.07 6.37
C ASP A 30 18.30 -4.94 4.89
N SER A 31 18.65 -5.94 4.09
CA SER A 31 18.20 -6.07 2.71
C SER A 31 16.88 -6.84 2.67
N VAL A 32 15.83 -6.24 2.11
CA VAL A 32 14.49 -6.84 2.03
C VAL A 32 13.97 -6.77 0.60
N ARG A 33 13.37 -7.87 0.13
CA ARG A 33 12.75 -7.97 -1.19
C ARG A 33 11.23 -7.80 -1.10
N ILE A 34 10.67 -7.02 -2.01
CA ILE A 34 9.22 -6.89 -2.19
C ILE A 34 8.82 -7.67 -3.44
N SER A 35 8.06 -8.74 -3.24
CA SER A 35 7.53 -9.60 -4.27
C SER A 35 6.24 -9.02 -4.87
N MET A 36 6.17 -8.99 -6.20
CA MET A 36 4.94 -8.62 -6.90
C MET A 36 3.94 -9.79 -6.99
N THR A 37 4.35 -10.98 -6.54
CA THR A 37 3.48 -12.15 -6.31
C THR A 37 3.29 -12.37 -4.82
N GLU A 38 2.08 -12.78 -4.40
CA GLU A 38 1.78 -13.04 -3.00
C GLU A 38 2.69 -14.12 -2.41
N VAL A 39 3.34 -13.79 -1.29
CA VAL A 39 4.17 -14.67 -0.47
C VAL A 39 3.98 -14.34 1.00
N LEU A 40 4.17 -15.33 1.87
CA LEU A 40 4.23 -15.12 3.31
C LEU A 40 5.45 -14.27 3.66
N GLY A 41 5.23 -13.14 4.32
CA GLY A 41 6.28 -12.18 4.61
C GLY A 41 7.26 -12.65 5.69
N THR A 42 8.55 -12.53 5.41
CA THR A 42 9.67 -12.81 6.31
C THR A 42 10.60 -11.61 6.37
N ASN A 43 11.64 -11.71 7.21
CA ASN A 43 12.72 -10.73 7.28
C ASN A 43 13.46 -10.49 5.95
N GLU A 44 13.39 -11.42 5.00
CA GLU A 44 14.11 -11.33 3.73
C GLU A 44 13.21 -10.92 2.57
N LYS A 45 11.93 -11.30 2.62
CA LYS A 45 11.00 -11.11 1.51
C LYS A 45 9.56 -11.01 1.98
N PHE A 46 8.81 -10.04 1.45
CA PHE A 46 7.35 -9.96 1.66
C PHE A 46 6.65 -9.53 0.36
N SER A 47 5.32 -9.48 0.37
CA SER A 47 4.53 -9.09 -0.81
C SER A 47 3.52 -7.99 -0.50
N ILE A 48 3.05 -7.34 -1.56
CA ILE A 48 2.06 -6.25 -1.51
C ILE A 48 0.88 -6.55 -2.45
N THR A 49 -0.21 -5.81 -2.26
CA THR A 49 -1.45 -5.96 -3.04
C THR A 49 -1.44 -5.27 -4.41
N TYR A 50 -0.34 -4.59 -4.77
CA TYR A 50 -0.21 -3.85 -6.04
C TYR A 50 1.04 -4.29 -6.81
N PRO A 51 0.93 -5.34 -7.66
CA PRO A 51 2.04 -5.89 -8.44
C PRO A 51 2.67 -4.90 -9.43
N GLU A 52 1.91 -3.90 -9.88
CA GLU A 52 2.39 -2.89 -10.82
C GLU A 52 3.38 -1.89 -10.19
N LEU A 53 3.59 -1.95 -8.86
CA LEU A 53 4.52 -1.04 -8.18
C LEU A 53 5.93 -1.10 -8.77
N ILE A 54 6.36 -2.27 -9.26
CA ILE A 54 7.66 -2.47 -9.90
C ILE A 54 7.86 -1.60 -11.15
N ASN A 55 6.78 -1.16 -11.79
CA ASN A 55 6.82 -0.29 -12.96
C ASN A 55 6.77 1.20 -12.59
N ASP A 56 6.36 1.52 -11.36
CA ASP A 56 6.19 2.89 -10.90
C ASP A 56 7.44 3.41 -10.17
N VAL A 57 8.19 2.55 -9.49
CA VAL A 57 9.38 2.93 -8.73
C VAL A 57 10.67 2.90 -9.58
N ASN A 58 11.67 3.63 -9.09
CA ASN A 58 13.04 3.65 -9.63
C ASN A 58 14.04 3.40 -8.51
N VAL A 59 15.27 3.00 -8.84
CA VAL A 59 16.38 2.98 -7.87
C VAL A 59 16.51 4.35 -7.19
N GLY A 60 16.66 4.35 -5.86
CA GLY A 60 16.63 5.54 -5.00
C GLY A 60 15.22 6.00 -4.59
N SER A 61 14.15 5.36 -5.08
CA SER A 61 12.79 5.66 -4.58
C SER A 61 12.62 5.18 -3.14
N HIS A 62 11.79 5.87 -2.38
CA HIS A 62 11.41 5.48 -1.03
C HIS A 62 10.06 4.77 -1.02
N ILE A 63 9.97 3.68 -0.27
CA ILE A 63 8.75 2.91 -0.02
C ILE A 63 8.51 2.92 1.49
N LEU A 64 7.45 3.60 1.89
CA LEU A 64 7.05 3.79 3.27
C LEU A 64 6.01 2.75 3.65
N LEU A 65 6.24 2.04 4.75
CA LEU A 65 5.33 1.03 5.28
C LEU A 65 4.72 1.48 6.60
N ASP A 66 3.49 1.01 6.86
CA ASP A 66 2.73 1.29 8.08
C ASP A 66 2.68 2.79 8.40
N ASP A 67 2.09 3.55 7.46
CA ASP A 67 1.92 5.00 7.55
C ASP A 67 3.24 5.78 7.75
N GLY A 68 4.34 5.23 7.20
CA GLY A 68 5.67 5.84 7.28
C GLY A 68 6.45 5.47 8.54
N LEU A 69 5.98 4.48 9.32
CA LEU A 69 6.75 3.93 10.43
C LEU A 69 8.06 3.30 9.97
N ILE A 70 8.08 2.65 8.81
CA ILE A 70 9.28 2.04 8.22
C ILE A 70 9.51 2.64 6.84
N ASP A 71 10.76 2.98 6.53
CA ASP A 71 11.23 3.54 5.28
C ASP A 71 12.22 2.56 4.63
N LEU A 72 11.91 2.18 3.39
CA LEU A 72 12.73 1.34 2.54
C LEU A 72 13.23 2.16 1.36
N GLU A 73 14.52 2.11 1.08
CA GLU A 73 15.10 2.70 -0.13
C GLU A 73 15.31 1.60 -1.18
N VAL A 74 14.79 1.81 -2.39
CA VAL A 74 14.96 0.89 -3.51
C VAL A 74 16.41 0.91 -3.97
N THR A 75 17.08 -0.24 -3.90
CA THR A 75 18.48 -0.40 -4.32
C THR A 75 18.60 -1.07 -5.68
N ASP A 76 17.64 -1.93 -6.06
CA ASP A 76 17.61 -2.59 -7.36
C ASP A 76 16.18 -3.03 -7.74
N ILE A 77 15.96 -3.27 -9.03
CA ILE A 77 14.69 -3.76 -9.59
C ILE A 77 14.97 -5.04 -10.38
N ASP A 78 14.68 -6.17 -9.78
CA ASP A 78 14.90 -7.50 -10.34
C ASP A 78 13.67 -7.93 -11.16
N ARG A 79 13.70 -7.58 -12.45
CA ARG A 79 12.58 -7.86 -13.37
C ARG A 79 12.44 -9.33 -13.72
N ASP A 80 13.50 -10.12 -13.61
CA ASP A 80 13.47 -11.55 -13.90
C ASP A 80 12.74 -12.31 -12.77
N ALA A 81 12.99 -11.93 -11.52
CA ALA A 81 12.29 -12.46 -10.34
C ALA A 81 10.94 -11.80 -10.07
N ASN A 82 10.65 -10.66 -10.71
CA ASN A 82 9.50 -9.79 -10.44
C ASN A 82 9.49 -9.27 -8.99
N GLU A 83 10.63 -8.73 -8.57
CA GLU A 83 10.90 -8.28 -7.21
C GLU A 83 11.59 -6.90 -7.17
N ILE A 84 11.29 -6.13 -6.13
CA ILE A 84 12.01 -4.89 -5.81
C ILE A 84 12.97 -5.18 -4.67
N VAL A 85 14.25 -4.86 -4.83
CA VAL A 85 15.26 -5.00 -3.77
C VAL A 85 15.38 -3.68 -3.04
N THR A 86 15.35 -3.73 -1.72
CA THR A 86 15.37 -2.53 -0.87
C THR A 86 16.34 -2.68 0.29
N VAL A 87 16.74 -1.55 0.86
CA VAL A 87 17.45 -1.49 2.14
C VAL A 87 16.62 -0.72 3.15
N VAL A 88 16.53 -1.24 4.38
CA VAL A 88 15.79 -0.61 5.48
C VAL A 88 16.54 0.61 6.00
N LYS A 89 15.88 1.77 6.07
CA LYS A 89 16.47 3.05 6.49
C LYS A 89 16.22 3.37 7.97
N ASN A 90 15.19 2.79 8.57
CA ASN A 90 14.89 2.90 10.01
C ASN A 90 14.32 1.58 10.55
N GLU A 91 14.57 1.29 11.82
CA GLU A 91 14.08 0.06 12.44
C GLU A 91 12.59 0.13 12.77
N GLY A 92 11.91 -1.02 12.72
CA GLY A 92 10.50 -1.10 13.05
C GLY A 92 9.92 -2.51 12.98
N VAL A 93 8.65 -2.64 13.36
CA VAL A 93 7.92 -3.91 13.30
C VAL A 93 6.81 -3.80 12.26
N LEU A 94 6.91 -4.60 11.21
CA LEU A 94 5.90 -4.67 10.16
C LEU A 94 4.90 -5.77 10.48
N LYS A 95 3.62 -5.40 10.62
CA LYS A 95 2.52 -6.35 10.84
C LYS A 95 1.80 -6.69 9.53
N ASN A 96 0.81 -7.56 9.61
CA ASN A 96 -0.04 -7.90 8.47
C ASN A 96 -0.83 -6.70 7.95
N LYS A 97 -1.04 -6.66 6.63
CA LYS A 97 -2.01 -5.75 5.98
C LYS A 97 -1.74 -4.30 6.33
N LYS A 98 -0.49 -3.85 6.36
CA LYS A 98 -0.12 -2.45 6.61
C LYS A 98 -0.10 -1.64 5.33
N GLY A 99 -0.41 -0.35 5.43
CA GLY A 99 -0.42 0.55 4.28
C GLY A 99 0.99 0.71 3.69
N VAL A 100 1.06 0.88 2.38
CA VAL A 100 2.29 1.14 1.62
C VAL A 100 2.12 2.46 0.87
N ASN A 101 3.06 3.38 1.07
CA ASN A 101 3.08 4.69 0.45
C ASN A 101 4.41 4.90 -0.28
N VAL A 102 4.37 5.56 -1.44
CA VAL A 102 5.55 5.73 -2.29
C VAL A 102 5.65 7.21 -2.70
N PRO A 103 6.30 8.06 -1.88
CA PRO A 103 6.37 9.49 -2.15
C PRO A 103 7.16 9.78 -3.43
N GLY A 104 6.72 10.81 -4.16
CA GLY A 104 7.38 11.23 -5.41
C GLY A 104 7.12 10.31 -6.61
N VAL A 105 6.31 9.26 -6.45
CA VAL A 105 5.99 8.30 -7.50
C VAL A 105 4.51 8.40 -7.89
N SER A 106 4.24 8.47 -9.21
CA SER A 106 2.88 8.48 -9.75
C SER A 106 2.33 7.06 -9.81
N VAL A 107 1.74 6.61 -8.71
CA VAL A 107 1.07 5.30 -8.66
C VAL A 107 -0.18 5.29 -9.54
N ASN A 108 -0.30 4.31 -10.44
CA ASN A 108 -1.44 4.17 -11.35
C ASN A 108 -2.55 3.29 -10.75
N LEU A 109 -3.17 3.75 -9.67
CA LEU A 109 -4.35 3.11 -9.07
C LEU A 109 -5.64 3.62 -9.74
N PRO A 110 -6.69 2.77 -9.85
CA PRO A 110 -7.99 3.22 -10.34
C PRO A 110 -8.59 4.26 -9.40
N GLY A 111 -9.37 5.22 -9.91
CA GLY A 111 -9.93 6.29 -9.09
C GLY A 111 -10.88 5.83 -7.97
N ILE A 112 -11.50 4.65 -8.12
CA ILE A 112 -12.34 3.99 -7.11
C ILE A 112 -12.16 2.47 -7.22
N THR A 113 -12.37 1.75 -6.12
CA THR A 113 -12.44 0.28 -6.13
C THR A 113 -13.85 -0.21 -6.49
N GLU A 114 -14.00 -1.51 -6.81
CA GLU A 114 -15.33 -2.12 -6.99
C GLU A 114 -16.18 -2.01 -5.71
N LYS A 115 -15.54 -2.14 -4.54
CA LYS A 115 -16.20 -1.94 -3.26
C LYS A 115 -16.71 -0.51 -3.12
N ASP A 116 -15.90 0.49 -3.44
CA ASP A 116 -16.33 1.89 -3.38
C ASP A 116 -17.50 2.15 -4.33
N ALA A 117 -17.48 1.58 -5.53
CA ALA A 117 -18.61 1.67 -6.47
C ALA A 117 -19.90 1.08 -5.87
N ASN A 118 -19.79 -0.03 -5.14
CA ASN A 118 -20.92 -0.65 -4.44
C ASN A 118 -21.39 0.16 -3.23
N ASP A 119 -20.47 0.72 -2.45
CA ASP A 119 -20.77 1.60 -1.31
C ASP A 119 -21.48 2.88 -1.78
N ILE A 120 -21.04 3.46 -2.90
CA ILE A 120 -21.68 4.63 -3.51
C ILE A 120 -23.10 4.29 -3.97
N ARG A 121 -23.31 3.16 -4.66
CA ARG A 121 -24.67 2.70 -5.05
C ARG A 121 -25.56 2.47 -3.84
N PHE A 122 -25.01 1.90 -2.77
CA PHE A 122 -25.71 1.76 -1.49
C PHE A 122 -26.09 3.12 -0.92
N GLY A 123 -25.16 4.07 -0.86
CA GLY A 123 -25.39 5.44 -0.40
C GLY A 123 -26.51 6.15 -1.17
N ILE A 124 -26.50 6.03 -2.50
CA ILE A 124 -27.58 6.54 -3.37
C ILE A 124 -28.93 5.92 -2.95
N GLY A 125 -28.98 4.61 -2.71
CA GLY A 125 -30.18 3.93 -2.24
C GLY A 125 -30.66 4.35 -0.85
N GLN A 126 -29.77 4.90 -0.01
CA GLN A 126 -30.10 5.42 1.32
C GLN A 126 -30.41 6.93 1.34
N GLY A 127 -30.24 7.65 0.23
CA GLY A 127 -30.48 9.09 0.16
C GLY A 127 -29.46 9.92 0.96
N ILE A 128 -28.18 9.55 0.93
CA ILE A 128 -27.10 10.34 1.56
C ILE A 128 -26.93 11.71 0.91
N ASP A 129 -26.37 12.67 1.65
CA ASP A 129 -26.17 14.06 1.18
C ASP A 129 -24.79 14.27 0.54
N PHE A 130 -23.75 13.58 1.04
CA PHE A 130 -22.37 13.79 0.64
C PHE A 130 -21.61 12.47 0.44
N ILE A 131 -20.64 12.49 -0.48
CA ILE A 131 -19.64 11.44 -0.65
C ILE A 131 -18.25 12.07 -0.51
N ALA A 132 -17.45 11.56 0.42
CA ALA A 132 -16.02 11.84 0.47
C ALA A 132 -15.28 10.75 -0.31
N ALA A 133 -14.60 11.14 -1.38
CA ALA A 133 -13.79 10.23 -2.20
C ALA A 133 -12.36 10.18 -1.63
N SER A 134 -11.92 8.99 -1.22
CA SER A 134 -10.60 8.78 -0.64
C SER A 134 -9.53 8.60 -1.72
N PHE A 135 -8.31 9.06 -1.43
CA PHE A 135 -7.13 8.93 -2.30
C PHE A 135 -7.26 9.51 -3.72
N VAL A 136 -8.06 10.58 -3.89
CA VAL A 136 -8.15 11.33 -5.16
C VAL A 136 -6.80 11.98 -5.48
N ARG A 137 -6.27 11.71 -6.69
CA ARG A 137 -4.94 12.20 -7.13
C ARG A 137 -4.96 12.91 -8.49
N ARG A 138 -6.12 13.04 -9.15
CA ARG A 138 -6.33 13.71 -10.44
C ARG A 138 -7.71 14.33 -10.51
#